data_AF-A0ABD0JXM4-F1
#
_entry.id   AF-A0ABD0JXM4-F1
#
_cell.length_a   1.000
_cell.length_b   1.000
_cell.length_c   1.000
_cell.angle_alpha   90.00
_cell.angle_beta   90.00
_cell.angle_gamma   90.00
#
_symmetry.space_group_name_H-M   'P 1'
#
loop_
_entity.id
_entity.type
_entity.pdbx_description
1 polymer ?
#
loop_
_entity_poly.entity_id
_entity_poly.type
_entity_poly.pdbx_seq_one_letter_code
_entity_poly.pdbx_strand_id
1 'polypeptide(L)'
;MDGDKVERLRERLLQCPVCMDEFRDPRLLPCHHTMCTDCIQNLLLTSTTGRMFRCPQCRRDVCVPRGGVAELPVNFFVRSLQDELGGETVVGPCQVCQRGAVTSQYRCLECDLDICHFCIHEHRLVKHKDSSTVNILRMEVSTMGGGVQGVANRTCNIHSEEMVQLFCETCQHPVCVSCSCGEHRKHKVLPLAQKLHKSRNSLQQQLEKLTKERRLMRGWQRQLDGAEVEARDNAKRTLAAIDFRTRELHRLIDHMARAVKDRVEHEEKLQLRDLATCREKIHMLLQRLDLGVSFLQGLQEGDVCLELLDAFKTFSTELDEVRHNVSSGTTVALCDHRFLAGHNVQYGKYMAATFGTLRSRRFFLRLGNAPLSFFQRVFAKPSVGQSLMLGLLVAMTFTIVKLVMFCYSSPADLEGIVALTFILYLSVAACFAYYKS
;
A
#
# COMPACT_ATOMS: atom_id res chain seq x y z
N MET A 1 14.22 -43.13 -22.84
CA MET A 1 13.65 -41.92 -22.20
C MET A 1 13.56 -42.03 -20.67
N ASP A 2 13.77 -43.20 -20.05
CA ASP A 2 13.69 -43.35 -18.58
C ASP A 2 15.00 -43.01 -17.85
N GLY A 3 16.18 -43.25 -18.45
CA GLY A 3 17.47 -42.96 -17.80
C GLY A 3 17.69 -41.49 -17.42
N ASP A 4 17.27 -40.55 -18.29
CA ASP A 4 17.45 -39.11 -18.07
C ASP A 4 16.49 -38.54 -16.99
N LYS A 5 15.39 -39.24 -16.68
CA LYS A 5 14.52 -38.89 -15.54
C LYS A 5 15.08 -39.45 -14.23
N VAL A 6 15.65 -40.66 -14.28
CA VAL A 6 16.30 -41.30 -13.12
C VAL A 6 17.52 -40.49 -12.69
N GLU A 7 18.35 -40.03 -13.63
CA GLU A 7 19.52 -39.21 -13.31
C GLU A 7 19.14 -37.87 -12.68
N ARG A 8 18.12 -37.17 -13.23
CA ARG A 8 17.61 -35.92 -12.64
C ARG A 8 16.97 -36.10 -11.26
N LEU A 9 16.42 -37.28 -10.96
CA LEU A 9 15.92 -37.61 -9.62
C LEU A 9 17.06 -37.92 -8.66
N ARG A 10 18.09 -38.61 -9.14
CA ARG A 10 19.33 -38.92 -8.41
C ARG A 10 20.04 -37.64 -7.98
N GLU A 11 20.23 -36.69 -8.89
CA GLU A 11 20.83 -35.38 -8.59
C GLU A 11 20.02 -34.61 -7.54
N ARG A 12 18.68 -34.63 -7.62
CA ARG A 12 17.83 -33.86 -6.71
C ARG A 12 17.66 -34.47 -5.32
N LEU A 13 17.69 -35.78 -5.19
CA LEU A 13 17.29 -36.49 -3.97
C LEU A 13 18.48 -37.14 -3.24
N LEU A 14 19.58 -37.40 -3.94
CA LEU A 14 20.72 -38.14 -3.41
C LEU A 14 22.02 -37.32 -3.31
N GLN A 15 22.02 -36.04 -3.68
CA GLN A 15 23.19 -35.18 -3.55
C GLN A 15 23.26 -34.45 -2.21
N CYS A 16 24.45 -34.43 -1.63
CA CYS A 16 24.76 -33.68 -0.43
C CYS A 16 24.92 -32.19 -0.76
N PRO A 17 24.29 -31.28 0.00
CA PRO A 17 24.38 -29.83 -0.24
C PRO A 17 25.76 -29.21 0.08
N VAL A 18 26.72 -30.01 0.56
CA VAL A 18 28.06 -29.52 0.95
C VAL A 18 29.14 -30.02 0.00
N CYS A 19 29.28 -31.34 -0.18
CA CYS A 19 30.23 -31.86 -1.16
C CYS A 19 29.69 -31.87 -2.59
N MET A 20 28.38 -31.68 -2.78
CA MET A 20 27.68 -31.78 -4.08
C MET A 20 27.76 -33.17 -4.74
N ASP A 21 28.36 -34.14 -4.07
CA ASP A 21 28.39 -35.55 -4.45
C ASP A 21 27.20 -36.33 -3.85
N GLU A 22 27.03 -37.57 -4.29
CA GLU A 22 26.09 -38.50 -3.66
C GLU A 22 26.37 -38.69 -2.17
N PHE A 23 25.31 -38.82 -1.38
CA PHE A 23 25.40 -38.99 0.06
C PHE A 23 26.25 -40.20 0.45
N ARG A 24 27.36 -39.95 1.15
CA ARG A 24 28.16 -40.98 1.83
C ARG A 24 27.87 -40.94 3.31
N ASP A 25 27.33 -42.04 3.83
CA ASP A 25 26.87 -42.16 5.23
C ASP A 25 25.99 -40.97 5.68
N PRO A 26 24.77 -40.80 5.10
CA PRO A 26 23.91 -39.65 5.35
C PRO A 26 23.39 -39.61 6.79
N ARG A 27 23.62 -38.48 7.48
CA ARG A 27 23.13 -38.20 8.85
C ARG A 27 21.99 -37.21 8.85
N LEU A 28 20.95 -37.49 9.63
CA LEU A 28 19.79 -36.64 9.83
C LEU A 28 20.05 -35.65 10.98
N LEU A 29 20.03 -34.36 10.67
CA LEU A 29 20.23 -33.29 11.64
C LEU A 29 18.96 -33.01 12.45
N PRO A 30 19.05 -32.36 13.63
CA PRO A 30 17.89 -31.91 14.40
C PRO A 30 16.96 -30.94 13.66
N CYS A 31 17.48 -30.25 12.63
CA CYS A 31 16.70 -29.40 11.74
C CYS A 31 16.07 -30.16 10.55
N HIS A 32 16.11 -31.50 10.56
CA HIS A 32 15.60 -32.44 9.56
C HIS A 32 16.26 -32.40 8.17
N HIS A 33 17.40 -31.74 8.07
CA HIS A 33 18.25 -31.75 6.87
C HIS A 33 19.24 -32.91 6.92
N THR A 34 19.76 -33.33 5.76
CA THR A 34 20.64 -34.51 5.63
C THR A 34 21.99 -34.11 5.04
N MET A 35 23.06 -34.64 5.63
CA MET A 35 24.44 -34.36 5.21
C MET A 35 25.34 -35.59 5.41
N CYS A 36 26.41 -35.71 4.62
CA CYS A 36 27.41 -36.77 4.81
C CYS A 36 28.13 -36.61 6.15
N THR A 37 28.49 -37.72 6.79
CA THR A 37 29.30 -37.72 8.02
C THR A 37 30.56 -36.87 7.88
N ASP A 38 31.33 -37.03 6.80
CA ASP A 38 32.57 -36.29 6.54
C ASP A 38 32.30 -34.79 6.34
N CYS A 39 31.20 -34.44 5.68
CA CYS A 39 30.80 -33.04 5.50
C CYS A 39 30.48 -32.37 6.84
N ILE A 40 29.83 -33.09 7.75
CA ILE A 40 29.55 -32.59 9.10
C ILE A 40 30.86 -32.45 9.89
N GLN A 41 31.75 -33.43 9.82
CA GLN A 41 33.06 -33.37 10.49
C GLN A 41 33.88 -32.17 10.00
N ASN A 42 33.94 -31.92 8.70
CA ASN A 42 34.64 -30.76 8.14
C ASN A 42 34.06 -29.42 8.60
N LEU A 43 32.73 -29.32 8.73
CA LEU A 43 32.10 -28.11 9.27
C LEU A 43 32.39 -27.90 10.76
N LEU A 44 32.63 -28.97 11.52
CA LEU A 44 33.05 -28.88 12.91
C LEU A 44 34.51 -28.43 13.06
N LEU A 45 35.39 -28.74 12.10
CA LEU A 45 36.78 -28.25 12.11
C LEU A 45 36.86 -26.72 12.03
N THR A 46 35.89 -26.10 11.36
CA THR A 46 35.76 -24.64 11.26
C THR A 46 35.06 -24.01 12.47
N SER A 47 34.56 -24.83 13.41
CA SER A 47 33.87 -24.36 14.61
C SER A 47 34.83 -24.10 15.76
N THR A 48 34.73 -22.94 16.39
CA THR A 48 35.46 -22.59 17.62
C THR A 48 35.15 -23.50 18.80
N THR A 49 33.99 -24.17 18.79
CA THR A 49 33.54 -25.05 19.89
C THR A 49 33.79 -26.53 19.62
N GLY A 50 34.13 -26.90 18.37
CA GLY A 50 34.25 -28.28 17.92
C GLY A 50 32.98 -29.14 18.02
N ARG A 51 31.84 -28.56 18.43
CA ARG A 51 30.57 -29.27 18.69
C ARG A 51 29.33 -28.61 18.12
N MET A 52 29.42 -27.35 17.71
CA MET A 52 28.31 -26.63 17.09
C MET A 52 28.67 -26.18 15.68
N PHE A 53 27.74 -26.32 14.75
CA PHE A 53 27.87 -25.73 13.42
C PHE A 53 26.52 -25.19 12.95
N ARG A 54 26.55 -24.30 11.96
CA ARG A 54 25.34 -23.74 11.36
C ARG A 54 24.95 -24.55 10.13
N CYS A 55 23.73 -25.09 10.10
CA CYS A 55 23.26 -25.88 8.97
C CYS A 55 23.26 -25.03 7.68
N PRO A 56 23.91 -25.46 6.58
CA PRO A 56 24.01 -24.68 5.35
C PRO A 56 22.65 -24.51 4.64
N GLN A 57 21.69 -25.42 4.88
CA GLN A 57 20.39 -25.38 4.22
C GLN A 57 19.38 -24.44 4.90
N CYS A 58 19.34 -24.40 6.22
CA CYS A 58 18.33 -23.62 6.97
C CYS A 58 18.90 -22.62 7.98
N ARG A 59 20.22 -22.52 8.09
CA ARG A 59 20.95 -21.60 9.00
C ARG A 59 20.65 -21.79 10.49
N ARG A 60 20.00 -22.88 10.88
CA ARG A 60 19.80 -23.24 12.29
C ARG A 60 21.08 -23.82 12.87
N ASP A 61 21.40 -23.44 14.10
CA ASP A 61 22.55 -23.96 14.83
C ASP A 61 22.27 -25.41 15.25
N VAL A 62 23.22 -26.30 14.97
CA VAL A 62 23.14 -27.74 15.23
C VAL A 62 24.21 -28.11 16.23
N CYS A 63 23.79 -28.74 17.33
CA CYS A 63 24.68 -29.30 18.34
C CYS A 63 24.87 -30.80 18.09
N VAL A 64 26.12 -31.24 18.01
CA VAL A 64 26.47 -32.65 17.81
C VAL A 64 26.46 -33.39 19.16
N PRO A 65 25.91 -34.62 19.23
CA PRO A 65 25.89 -35.43 20.45
C PRO A 65 27.29 -35.69 21.03
N ARG A 66 27.34 -36.13 22.30
CA ARG A 66 28.60 -36.30 23.05
C ARG A 66 29.52 -37.35 22.45
N GLY A 67 29.00 -38.41 21.83
CA GLY A 67 29.79 -39.41 21.09
C GLY A 67 30.09 -39.03 19.64
N GLY A 68 29.92 -37.76 19.28
CA GLY A 68 30.34 -37.21 17.99
C GLY A 68 29.33 -37.40 16.86
N VAL A 69 29.78 -37.19 15.63
CA VAL A 69 28.93 -37.20 14.42
C VAL A 69 28.30 -38.57 14.18
N ALA A 70 28.96 -39.66 14.59
CA ALA A 70 28.47 -41.02 14.42
C ALA A 70 27.20 -41.34 15.22
N GLU A 71 26.94 -40.61 16.31
CA GLU A 71 25.72 -40.73 17.12
C GLU A 71 24.51 -40.03 16.47
N LEU A 72 24.70 -39.23 15.43
CA LEU A 72 23.57 -38.68 14.69
C LEU A 72 22.82 -39.80 13.97
N PRO A 73 21.46 -39.79 13.98
CA PRO A 73 20.68 -40.80 13.31
C PRO A 73 21.03 -40.88 11.82
N VAL A 74 21.28 -42.09 11.31
CA VAL A 74 21.44 -42.32 9.87
C VAL A 74 20.10 -42.04 9.18
N ASN A 75 20.12 -41.33 8.05
CA ASN A 75 18.92 -41.14 7.25
C ASN A 75 18.67 -42.35 6.34
N PHE A 76 17.93 -43.32 6.88
CA PHE A 76 17.60 -44.55 6.17
C PHE A 76 16.79 -44.33 4.89
N PHE A 77 16.02 -43.23 4.78
CA PHE A 77 15.26 -42.94 3.56
C PHE A 77 16.19 -42.67 2.38
N VAL A 78 17.26 -41.91 2.60
CA VAL A 78 18.27 -41.63 1.56
C VAL A 78 19.00 -42.92 1.18
N ARG A 79 19.37 -43.75 2.16
CA ARG A 79 20.03 -45.04 1.89
C ARG A 79 19.14 -45.99 1.09
N SER A 80 17.87 -46.13 1.45
CA SER A 80 16.92 -46.94 0.69
C SER A 80 16.72 -46.43 -0.74
N LEU A 81 16.70 -45.11 -0.94
CA LEU A 81 16.63 -44.54 -2.29
C LEU A 81 17.91 -44.78 -3.11
N GLN A 82 19.09 -44.79 -2.48
CA GLN A 82 20.35 -45.15 -3.16
C GLN A 82 20.35 -46.62 -3.58
N ASP A 83 19.85 -47.51 -2.72
CA ASP A 83 19.75 -48.95 -3.02
C ASP A 83 18.74 -49.22 -4.15
N GLU A 84 17.57 -48.55 -4.12
CA GLU A 84 16.52 -48.69 -5.16
C GLU A 84 16.94 -48.16 -6.53
N LEU A 85 17.77 -47.11 -6.58
CA LEU A 85 18.25 -46.50 -7.82
C LEU A 85 19.58 -47.10 -8.32
N GLY A 86 20.27 -47.91 -7.51
CA GLY A 86 21.57 -48.52 -7.80
C GLY A 86 21.55 -50.00 -8.17
N GLY A 87 20.40 -50.69 -8.07
CA GLY A 87 20.29 -52.13 -8.37
C GLY A 87 20.14 -52.41 -9.88
N GLU A 88 21.15 -53.01 -10.50
CA GLU A 88 20.96 -53.76 -11.75
C GLU A 88 20.04 -54.96 -11.46
N THR A 89 18.86 -54.99 -12.06
CA THR A 89 17.93 -56.12 -11.94
C THR A 89 18.47 -57.34 -12.68
N VAL A 90 19.20 -58.22 -12.00
CA VAL A 90 19.59 -59.54 -12.54
C VAL A 90 18.43 -60.52 -12.37
N VAL A 91 17.54 -60.59 -13.36
CA VAL A 91 16.48 -61.62 -13.42
C VAL A 91 16.79 -62.58 -14.57
N GLY A 92 17.35 -63.75 -14.26
CA GLY A 92 17.64 -64.82 -15.22
C GLY A 92 16.62 -65.98 -15.17
N PRO A 93 16.61 -66.87 -16.18
CA PRO A 93 15.83 -68.11 -16.13
C PRO A 93 16.46 -69.09 -15.13
N CYS A 94 15.61 -69.88 -14.46
CA CYS A 94 16.07 -70.94 -13.56
C CYS A 94 16.95 -71.96 -14.29
N GLN A 95 18.17 -72.17 -13.78
CA GLN A 95 19.18 -73.06 -14.36
C GLN A 95 18.98 -74.53 -13.96
N VAL A 96 18.05 -74.79 -13.03
CA VAL A 96 17.76 -76.14 -12.51
C VAL A 96 16.59 -76.80 -13.25
N CYS A 97 15.66 -76.03 -13.84
CA CYS A 97 14.52 -76.59 -14.57
C CYS A 97 14.67 -76.45 -16.08
N GLN A 98 14.23 -77.46 -16.84
CA GLN A 98 14.12 -77.38 -18.31
C GLN A 98 12.94 -76.50 -18.77
N ARG A 99 12.28 -75.79 -17.85
CA ARG A 99 11.13 -74.92 -18.11
C ARG A 99 11.67 -73.49 -18.26
N GLY A 100 12.20 -73.15 -19.43
CA GLY A 100 12.89 -71.88 -19.72
C GLY A 100 12.09 -70.58 -19.55
N ALA A 101 10.90 -70.63 -18.96
CA ALA A 101 10.02 -69.48 -18.70
C ALA A 101 9.85 -69.14 -17.21
N VAL A 102 10.53 -69.84 -16.29
CA VAL A 102 10.39 -69.60 -14.84
C VAL A 102 11.56 -68.75 -14.33
N THR A 103 11.25 -67.59 -13.76
CA THR A 103 12.23 -66.67 -13.18
C THR A 103 12.88 -67.26 -11.93
N SER A 104 14.20 -67.13 -11.82
CA SER A 104 14.95 -67.50 -10.62
C SER A 104 14.65 -66.52 -9.48
N GLN A 105 14.33 -67.06 -8.30
CA GLN A 105 14.03 -66.27 -7.10
C GLN A 105 15.07 -66.50 -6.00
N TYR A 106 16.01 -67.41 -6.23
CA TYR A 106 17.00 -67.85 -5.27
C TYR A 106 18.33 -68.11 -5.96
N ARG A 107 19.46 -67.86 -5.31
CA ARG A 107 20.80 -68.26 -5.76
C ARG A 107 21.47 -69.09 -4.67
N CYS A 108 21.90 -70.30 -5.01
CA CYS A 108 22.72 -71.11 -4.11
C CYS A 108 24.17 -70.66 -4.22
N LEU A 109 24.77 -70.17 -3.13
CA LEU A 109 26.16 -69.66 -3.16
C LEU A 109 27.21 -70.78 -3.23
N GLU A 110 26.84 -71.99 -2.83
CA GLU A 110 27.75 -73.14 -2.85
C GLU A 110 27.81 -73.81 -4.22
N CYS A 111 26.70 -73.80 -4.96
CA CYS A 111 26.61 -74.35 -6.31
C CYS A 111 26.69 -73.28 -7.42
N ASP A 112 26.61 -72.01 -7.05
CA ASP A 112 26.50 -70.84 -7.94
C ASP A 112 25.41 -70.97 -9.01
N LEU A 113 24.25 -71.52 -8.61
CA LEU A 113 23.11 -71.76 -9.48
C LEU A 113 21.93 -70.86 -9.12
N ASP A 114 21.26 -70.34 -10.16
CA ASP A 114 20.02 -69.57 -10.04
C ASP A 114 18.79 -70.49 -10.11
N ILE A 115 17.96 -70.43 -9.06
CA ILE A 115 16.92 -71.41 -8.75
C ILE A 115 15.57 -70.71 -8.62
N CYS A 116 14.53 -71.24 -9.27
CA CYS A 116 13.15 -70.76 -9.06
C CYS A 116 12.53 -71.34 -7.79
N HIS A 117 11.41 -70.75 -7.38
CA HIS A 117 10.64 -71.20 -6.22
C HIS A 117 10.27 -72.69 -6.24
N PHE A 118 10.04 -73.26 -7.42
CA PHE A 118 9.63 -74.65 -7.55
C PHE A 118 10.79 -75.64 -7.42
N CYS A 119 12.02 -75.21 -7.69
CA CYS A 119 13.20 -76.08 -7.72
C CYS A 119 14.06 -76.00 -6.46
N ILE A 120 13.79 -75.05 -5.55
CA ILE A 120 14.61 -74.84 -4.34
C ILE A 120 14.64 -76.07 -3.43
N HIS A 121 13.49 -76.72 -3.21
CA HIS A 121 13.38 -77.86 -2.31
C HIS A 121 14.07 -79.09 -2.87
N GLU A 122 13.88 -79.37 -4.16
CA GLU A 122 14.56 -80.48 -4.86
C GLU A 122 16.08 -80.26 -4.91
N HIS A 123 16.53 -79.03 -5.22
CA HIS A 123 17.94 -78.69 -5.21
C HIS A 123 18.58 -78.94 -3.83
N ARG A 124 17.93 -78.51 -2.74
CA ARG A 124 18.43 -78.71 -1.37
C ARG A 124 18.53 -80.19 -1.00
N LEU A 125 17.53 -80.99 -1.37
CA LEU A 125 17.45 -82.42 -1.02
C LEU A 125 18.39 -83.30 -1.85
N VAL A 126 18.65 -82.93 -3.11
CA VAL A 126 19.45 -83.75 -4.04
C VAL A 126 20.92 -83.33 -4.08
N LYS A 127 21.22 -82.03 -4.07
CA LYS A 127 22.59 -81.52 -4.20
C LYS A 127 23.30 -81.28 -2.86
N HIS A 128 22.55 -81.12 -1.78
CA HIS A 128 23.10 -80.86 -0.44
C HIS A 128 22.55 -81.83 0.61
N LYS A 129 22.39 -83.11 0.24
CA LYS A 129 21.81 -84.15 1.10
C LYS A 129 22.59 -84.37 2.42
N ASP A 130 23.90 -84.13 2.38
CA ASP A 130 24.82 -84.40 3.50
C ASP A 130 25.26 -83.12 4.24
N SER A 131 24.83 -81.94 3.80
CA SER A 131 25.14 -80.66 4.44
C SER A 131 23.90 -80.08 5.13
N SER A 132 23.94 -79.98 6.47
CA SER A 132 22.83 -79.42 7.25
C SER A 132 22.71 -77.89 7.12
N THR A 133 23.69 -77.22 6.51
CA THR A 133 23.74 -75.77 6.34
C THR A 133 24.09 -75.45 4.89
N VAL A 134 23.09 -75.01 4.12
CA VAL A 134 23.25 -74.54 2.74
C VAL A 134 22.83 -73.09 2.66
N ASN A 135 23.72 -72.23 2.18
CA ASN A 135 23.47 -70.80 2.01
C ASN A 135 22.80 -70.50 0.67
N ILE A 136 21.48 -70.44 0.68
CA ILE A 136 20.64 -70.06 -0.47
C ILE A 136 20.10 -68.65 -0.25
N LEU A 137 20.58 -67.69 -1.04
CA LEU A 137 20.10 -66.31 -1.02
C LEU A 137 18.80 -66.19 -1.81
N ARG A 138 17.84 -65.39 -1.34
CA ARG A 138 16.65 -65.03 -2.11
C ARG A 138 16.95 -63.78 -2.93
N MET A 139 16.79 -63.87 -4.25
CA MET A 139 16.88 -62.74 -5.17
C MET A 139 15.54 -61.99 -5.16
N GLU A 140 15.56 -60.69 -4.89
CA GLU A 140 14.34 -59.88 -4.82
C GLU A 140 13.75 -59.69 -6.22
N VAL A 141 12.57 -60.27 -6.47
CA VAL A 141 11.77 -59.96 -7.66
C VAL A 141 11.04 -58.66 -7.38
N SER A 142 11.41 -57.59 -8.08
CA SER A 142 10.65 -56.34 -8.10
C SER A 142 9.28 -56.57 -8.73
N THR A 143 8.31 -57.06 -7.97
CA THR A 143 6.90 -56.99 -8.38
C THR A 143 6.42 -55.56 -8.19
N MET A 144 6.19 -54.88 -9.32
CA MET A 144 5.47 -53.61 -9.40
C MET A 144 4.12 -53.75 -8.66
N GLY A 145 3.99 -53.10 -7.50
CA GLY A 145 2.77 -53.09 -6.71
C GLY A 145 2.99 -52.45 -5.35
N GLY A 146 2.59 -51.19 -5.20
CA GLY A 146 2.88 -50.35 -4.05
C GLY A 146 2.52 -50.96 -2.69
N GLY A 147 3.48 -50.94 -1.77
CA GLY A 147 3.28 -51.30 -0.38
C GLY A 147 4.60 -51.48 0.35
N VAL A 148 5.09 -50.40 0.96
CA VAL A 148 6.06 -50.33 2.09
C VAL A 148 6.71 -51.68 2.46
N GLN A 149 7.80 -52.05 1.81
CA GLN A 149 8.59 -53.26 2.13
C GLN A 149 10.06 -52.96 2.47
N GLY A 150 10.38 -51.73 2.91
CA GLY A 150 11.73 -51.37 3.38
C GLY A 150 12.06 -51.71 4.85
N VAL A 151 11.22 -52.47 5.57
CA VAL A 151 11.43 -52.78 7.01
C VAL A 151 11.85 -54.24 7.25
N ALA A 152 11.99 -55.07 6.20
CA ALA A 152 12.17 -56.51 6.38
C ALA A 152 13.60 -56.99 6.71
N ASN A 153 14.64 -56.14 6.67
CA ASN A 153 16.03 -56.58 6.89
C ASN A 153 16.80 -55.75 7.92
N ARG A 154 16.27 -55.64 9.16
CA ARG A 154 17.09 -55.19 10.30
C ARG A 154 17.38 -56.35 11.23
N THR A 155 18.65 -56.76 11.27
CA THR A 155 19.16 -57.67 12.27
C THR A 155 19.43 -56.92 13.57
N CYS A 156 19.42 -57.64 14.69
CA CYS A 156 19.69 -57.05 15.98
C CYS A 156 21.18 -56.72 16.11
N ASN A 157 21.50 -55.54 16.65
CA ASN A 157 22.89 -55.12 16.88
C ASN A 157 23.64 -55.99 17.92
N ILE A 158 22.89 -56.71 18.77
CA ILE A 158 23.43 -57.61 19.80
C ILE A 158 23.41 -59.07 19.31
N HIS A 159 22.40 -59.42 18.52
CA HIS A 159 22.19 -60.76 17.95
C HIS A 159 22.16 -60.66 16.42
N SER A 160 23.33 -60.66 15.79
CA SER A 160 23.49 -60.39 14.35
C SER A 160 22.76 -61.37 13.43
N GLU A 161 22.40 -62.55 13.93
CA GLU A 161 21.68 -63.60 13.20
C GLU A 161 20.14 -63.49 13.34
N GLU A 162 19.64 -62.65 14.25
CA GLU A 162 18.20 -62.51 14.50
C GLU A 162 17.61 -61.21 13.95
N MET A 163 16.44 -61.33 13.33
CA MET A 163 15.69 -60.17 12.85
C MET A 163 14.91 -59.47 13.96
N VAL A 164 14.83 -58.15 13.85
CA VAL A 164 14.10 -57.30 14.78
C VAL A 164 12.61 -57.30 14.45
N GLN A 165 11.82 -58.01 15.25
CA GLN A 165 10.37 -58.17 15.02
C GLN A 165 9.50 -57.54 16.11
N LEU A 166 10.09 -57.06 17.21
CA LEU A 166 9.40 -56.50 18.37
C LEU A 166 9.83 -55.04 18.60
N PHE A 167 9.00 -54.28 19.31
CA PHE A 167 9.30 -52.93 19.76
C PHE A 167 9.13 -52.83 21.27
N CYS A 168 10.16 -52.35 21.95
CA CYS A 168 10.11 -52.12 23.40
C CYS A 168 9.57 -50.71 23.68
N GLU A 169 8.37 -50.61 24.26
CA GLU A 169 7.74 -49.34 24.64
C GLU A 169 8.44 -48.65 25.81
N THR A 170 9.06 -49.42 26.70
CA THR A 170 9.80 -48.87 27.85
C THR A 170 11.11 -48.21 27.41
N CYS A 171 11.83 -48.82 26.46
CA CYS A 171 13.14 -48.35 26.01
C CYS A 171 13.09 -47.54 24.70
N GLN A 172 11.93 -47.48 24.04
CA GLN A 172 11.71 -46.72 22.79
C GLN A 172 12.62 -47.13 21.60
N HIS A 173 12.94 -48.41 21.48
CA HIS A 173 13.71 -48.93 20.35
C HIS A 173 13.24 -50.34 19.94
N PRO A 174 13.49 -50.77 18.69
CA PRO A 174 13.08 -52.06 18.22
C PRO A 174 14.05 -53.15 18.74
N VAL A 175 13.53 -54.35 19.06
CA VAL A 175 14.26 -55.46 19.70
C VAL A 175 13.95 -56.81 19.01
N CYS A 176 14.89 -57.75 19.01
CA CYS A 176 14.63 -59.13 18.56
C CYS A 176 13.99 -59.97 19.68
N VAL A 177 13.65 -61.22 19.37
CA VAL A 177 13.04 -62.15 20.33
C VAL A 177 14.03 -62.47 21.46
N SER A 178 15.31 -62.68 21.17
CA SER A 178 16.32 -62.94 22.21
C SER A 178 16.53 -61.75 23.16
N CYS A 179 16.53 -60.52 22.65
CA CYS A 179 16.55 -59.31 23.49
C CYS A 179 15.31 -59.18 24.38
N SER A 180 14.14 -59.58 23.88
CA SER A 180 12.90 -59.58 24.67
C SER A 180 12.94 -60.57 25.83
N CYS A 181 13.60 -61.71 25.66
CA CYS A 181 13.73 -62.74 26.68
C CYS A 181 14.84 -62.43 27.70
N GLY A 182 15.87 -61.68 27.30
CA GLY A 182 16.98 -61.25 28.15
C GLY A 182 16.73 -59.90 28.82
N GLU A 183 17.43 -58.87 28.32
CA GLU A 183 17.47 -57.53 28.93
C GLU A 183 16.11 -56.82 29.01
N HIS A 184 15.17 -57.15 28.12
CA HIS A 184 13.84 -56.54 28.08
C HIS A 184 12.72 -57.40 28.68
N ARG A 185 13.05 -58.44 29.46
CA ARG A 185 12.07 -59.40 30.03
C ARG A 185 10.94 -58.76 30.85
N LYS A 186 11.24 -57.66 31.56
CA LYS A 186 10.26 -56.90 32.36
C LYS A 186 9.70 -55.67 31.65
N HIS A 187 10.16 -55.40 30.43
CA HIS A 187 9.73 -54.23 29.67
C HIS A 187 8.49 -54.53 28.85
N LYS A 188 7.70 -53.50 28.57
CA LYS A 188 6.52 -53.63 27.73
C LYS A 188 6.97 -53.76 26.28
N VAL A 189 6.77 -54.92 25.68
CA VAL A 189 7.09 -55.21 24.27
C VAL A 189 5.82 -55.46 23.47
N LEU A 190 5.83 -55.03 22.20
CA LEU A 190 4.74 -55.27 21.26
C LEU A 190 5.29 -55.63 19.88
N PRO A 191 4.50 -56.31 19.02
CA PRO A 191 4.91 -56.58 17.64
C PRO A 191 5.25 -55.28 16.90
N LEU A 192 6.40 -55.27 16.22
CA LEU A 192 6.89 -54.10 15.50
C LEU A 192 5.86 -53.61 14.45
N ALA A 193 5.24 -54.54 13.73
CA ALA A 193 4.17 -54.25 12.77
C ALA A 193 3.00 -53.47 13.41
N GLN A 194 2.61 -53.83 14.63
CA GLN A 194 1.53 -53.15 15.36
C GLN A 194 1.94 -51.73 15.78
N LYS A 195 3.18 -51.55 16.27
CA LYS A 195 3.70 -50.20 16.60
C LYS A 195 3.74 -49.32 15.36
N LEU A 196 4.30 -49.84 14.26
CA LEU A 196 4.41 -49.12 13.00
C LEU A 196 3.03 -48.71 12.45
N HIS A 197 2.05 -49.59 12.52
CA HIS A 197 0.68 -49.26 12.11
C HIS A 197 0.06 -48.15 12.97
N LYS A 198 0.16 -48.24 14.31
CA LYS A 198 -0.32 -47.19 15.22
C LYS A 198 0.41 -45.85 14.98
N SER A 199 1.72 -45.88 14.81
CA SER A 199 2.53 -44.69 14.51
C SER A 199 2.16 -44.08 13.15
N ARG A 200 1.91 -44.90 12.12
CA ARG A 200 1.46 -44.45 10.80
C ARG A 200 0.13 -43.70 10.89
N ASN A 201 -0.85 -44.25 11.61
CA ASN A 201 -2.15 -43.60 11.79
C ASN A 201 -2.03 -42.27 12.55
N SER A 202 -1.20 -42.23 13.60
CA SER A 202 -0.95 -40.99 14.34
C SER A 202 -0.27 -39.92 13.47
N LEU A 203 0.73 -40.30 12.66
CA LEU A 203 1.38 -39.40 11.70
C LEU A 203 0.39 -38.89 10.64
N GLN A 204 -0.49 -39.76 10.15
CA GLN A 204 -1.53 -39.37 9.19
C GLN A 204 -2.50 -38.34 9.79
N GLN A 205 -2.94 -38.54 11.03
CA GLN A 205 -3.81 -37.59 11.73
C GLN A 205 -3.12 -36.23 11.95
N GLN A 206 -1.84 -36.24 12.34
CA GLN A 206 -1.06 -35.01 12.48
C GLN A 206 -0.87 -34.29 11.14
N LEU A 207 -0.60 -35.03 10.06
CA LEU A 207 -0.48 -34.49 8.71
C LEU A 207 -1.78 -33.82 8.24
N GLU A 208 -2.93 -34.45 8.49
CA GLU A 208 -4.24 -33.89 8.17
C GLU A 208 -4.49 -32.58 8.95
N LYS A 209 -4.17 -32.57 10.25
CA LYS A 209 -4.29 -31.38 11.10
C LYS A 209 -3.41 -30.24 10.58
N LEU A 210 -2.12 -30.49 10.37
CA LEU A 210 -1.17 -29.49 9.86
C LEU A 210 -1.57 -29.02 8.45
N THR A 211 -2.14 -29.90 7.62
CA THR A 211 -2.61 -29.52 6.29
C THR A 211 -3.82 -28.57 6.36
N LYS A 212 -4.74 -28.78 7.30
CA LYS A 212 -5.86 -27.85 7.56
C LYS A 212 -5.36 -26.51 8.08
N GLU A 213 -4.49 -26.51 9.08
CA GLU A 213 -3.88 -25.29 9.64
C GLU A 213 -3.12 -24.50 8.56
N ARG A 214 -2.35 -25.18 7.69
CA ARG A 214 -1.68 -24.56 6.55
C ARG A 214 -2.65 -23.90 5.58
N ARG A 215 -3.82 -24.50 5.31
CA ARG A 215 -4.85 -23.90 4.44
C ARG A 215 -5.43 -22.62 5.05
N LEU A 216 -5.70 -22.64 6.36
CA LEU A 216 -6.19 -21.46 7.09
C LEU A 216 -5.18 -20.33 7.04
N MET A 217 -3.91 -20.61 7.36
CA MET A 217 -2.83 -19.63 7.32
C MET A 217 -2.65 -19.03 5.91
N ARG A 218 -2.73 -19.84 4.86
CA ARG A 218 -2.72 -19.33 3.47
C ARG A 218 -3.94 -18.49 3.12
N GLY A 219 -5.09 -18.75 3.74
CA GLY A 219 -6.29 -17.93 3.62
C GLY A 219 -6.10 -16.56 4.26
N TRP A 220 -5.58 -16.53 5.49
CA TRP A 220 -5.27 -15.28 6.20
C TRP A 220 -4.20 -14.46 5.48
N GLN A 221 -3.18 -15.10 4.91
CA GLN A 221 -2.18 -14.41 4.10
C GLN A 221 -2.82 -13.69 2.91
N ARG A 222 -3.71 -14.35 2.16
CA ARG A 222 -4.44 -13.71 1.05
C ARG A 222 -5.34 -12.56 1.50
N GLN A 223 -5.95 -12.66 2.69
CA GLN A 223 -6.76 -11.58 3.24
C GLN A 223 -5.90 -10.36 3.60
N LEU A 224 -4.72 -10.57 4.19
CA LEU A 224 -3.78 -9.50 4.48
C LEU A 224 -3.25 -8.84 3.19
N ASP A 225 -2.89 -9.65 2.19
CA ASP A 225 -2.44 -9.14 0.88
C ASP A 225 -3.54 -8.28 0.23
N GLY A 226 -4.80 -8.75 0.28
CA GLY A 226 -5.95 -8.01 -0.23
C GLY A 226 -6.21 -6.69 0.52
N ALA A 227 -6.20 -6.74 1.85
CA ALA A 227 -6.41 -5.56 2.70
C ALA A 227 -5.30 -4.51 2.50
N GLU A 228 -4.06 -4.94 2.27
CA GLU A 228 -2.95 -4.02 1.99
C GLU A 228 -3.15 -3.27 0.68
N VAL A 229 -3.55 -3.98 -0.39
CA VAL A 229 -3.85 -3.36 -1.69
C VAL A 229 -5.02 -2.40 -1.57
N GLU A 230 -6.09 -2.80 -0.89
CA GLU A 230 -7.28 -1.97 -0.69
C GLU A 230 -6.95 -0.69 0.08
N ALA A 231 -6.17 -0.78 1.17
CA ALA A 231 -5.74 0.36 1.96
C ALA A 231 -4.88 1.34 1.13
N ARG A 232 -3.94 0.82 0.33
CA ARG A 232 -3.10 1.63 -0.57
C ARG A 232 -3.93 2.35 -1.62
N ASP A 233 -4.86 1.65 -2.26
CA ASP A 233 -5.70 2.24 -3.31
C ASP A 233 -6.71 3.22 -2.76
N ASN A 234 -7.27 2.96 -1.57
CA ASN A 234 -8.11 3.92 -0.87
C ASN A 234 -7.34 5.22 -0.59
N ALA A 235 -6.12 5.12 -0.02
CA ALA A 235 -5.29 6.29 0.23
C ALA A 235 -5.00 7.09 -1.05
N LYS A 236 -4.63 6.42 -2.16
CA LYS A 236 -4.40 7.09 -3.45
C LYS A 236 -5.64 7.82 -3.94
N ARG A 237 -6.82 7.18 -3.90
CA ARG A 237 -8.09 7.81 -4.32
C ARG A 237 -8.45 9.00 -3.44
N THR A 238 -8.28 8.89 -2.13
CA THR A 238 -8.55 10.00 -1.20
C THR A 238 -7.62 11.17 -1.43
N LEU A 239 -6.31 10.93 -1.61
CA LEU A 239 -5.34 11.98 -1.92
C LEU A 239 -5.68 12.68 -3.24
N ALA A 240 -6.00 11.92 -4.30
CA ALA A 240 -6.41 12.49 -5.57
C ALA A 240 -7.70 13.32 -5.47
N ALA A 241 -8.65 12.91 -4.63
CA ALA A 241 -9.87 13.67 -4.37
C ALA A 241 -9.59 15.00 -3.64
N ILE A 242 -8.67 14.99 -2.66
CA ILE A 242 -8.20 16.21 -1.98
C ILE A 242 -7.55 17.15 -3.00
N ASP A 243 -6.64 16.65 -3.84
CA ASP A 243 -5.95 17.46 -4.86
C ASP A 243 -6.90 18.02 -5.91
N PHE A 244 -7.93 17.26 -6.28
CA PHE A 244 -8.99 17.75 -7.16
C PHE A 244 -9.75 18.90 -6.51
N ARG A 245 -10.18 18.74 -5.26
CA ARG A 245 -10.92 19.78 -4.53
C ARG A 245 -10.09 21.05 -4.34
N THR A 246 -8.81 20.91 -4.03
CA THR A 246 -7.87 22.03 -3.93
C THR A 246 -7.78 22.81 -5.25
N ARG A 247 -7.68 22.11 -6.38
CA ARG A 247 -7.66 22.76 -7.71
C ARG A 247 -8.96 23.49 -8.03
N GLU A 248 -10.11 22.95 -7.66
CA GLU A 248 -11.39 23.65 -7.82
C GLU A 248 -11.43 24.96 -7.02
N LEU A 249 -11.01 24.91 -5.75
CA LEU A 249 -10.98 26.10 -4.89
C LEU A 249 -9.99 27.16 -5.40
N HIS A 250 -8.81 26.76 -5.86
CA HIS A 250 -7.86 27.68 -6.49
C HIS A 250 -8.46 28.36 -7.73
N ARG A 251 -9.13 27.60 -8.62
CA ARG A 251 -9.80 28.18 -9.79
C ARG A 251 -10.86 29.20 -9.41
N LEU A 252 -11.63 28.94 -8.34
CA LEU A 252 -12.62 29.88 -7.85
C LEU A 252 -11.97 31.18 -7.35
N ILE A 253 -10.92 31.06 -6.54
CA ILE A 253 -10.16 32.22 -6.04
C ILE A 253 -9.57 33.02 -7.21
N ASP A 254 -8.96 32.34 -8.19
CA ASP A 254 -8.39 32.98 -9.38
C ASP A 254 -9.48 33.68 -10.21
N HIS A 255 -10.66 33.07 -10.34
CA HIS A 255 -11.79 33.67 -11.04
C HIS A 255 -12.28 34.93 -10.32
N MET A 256 -12.43 34.89 -8.99
CA MET A 256 -12.78 36.08 -8.19
C MET A 256 -11.72 37.18 -8.33
N ALA A 257 -10.44 36.82 -8.30
CA ALA A 257 -9.34 37.74 -8.47
C ALA A 257 -9.36 38.43 -9.85
N ARG A 258 -9.54 37.65 -10.92
CA ARG A 258 -9.69 38.18 -12.29
C ARG A 258 -10.87 39.12 -12.39
N ALA A 259 -12.05 38.72 -11.90
CA ALA A 259 -13.25 39.56 -11.94
C ALA A 259 -13.09 40.91 -11.22
N VAL A 260 -12.31 40.97 -10.13
CA VAL A 260 -12.01 42.25 -9.46
C VAL A 260 -11.04 43.10 -10.30
N LYS A 261 -9.99 42.48 -10.86
CA LYS A 261 -9.01 43.17 -11.72
C LYS A 261 -9.67 43.74 -12.97
N ASP A 262 -10.47 42.94 -13.67
CA ASP A 262 -11.15 43.35 -14.90
C ASP A 262 -12.06 44.57 -14.67
N ARG A 263 -12.72 44.65 -13.49
CA ARG A 263 -13.52 45.83 -13.14
C ARG A 263 -12.67 47.09 -12.98
N VAL A 264 -11.52 46.98 -12.30
CA VAL A 264 -10.60 48.13 -12.12
C VAL A 264 -10.06 48.59 -13.47
N GLU A 265 -9.58 47.66 -14.30
CA GLU A 265 -9.07 47.99 -15.64
C GLU A 265 -10.14 48.61 -16.54
N HIS A 266 -11.39 48.14 -16.43
CA HIS A 266 -12.50 48.71 -17.19
C HIS A 266 -12.85 50.14 -16.73
N GLU A 267 -12.94 50.37 -15.41
CA GLU A 267 -13.19 51.71 -14.86
C GLU A 267 -12.05 52.69 -15.21
N GLU A 268 -10.79 52.26 -15.14
CA GLU A 268 -9.63 53.05 -15.56
C GLU A 268 -9.70 53.44 -17.04
N LYS A 269 -10.00 52.49 -17.93
CA LYS A 269 -10.15 52.76 -19.37
C LYS A 269 -11.24 53.79 -19.66
N LEU A 270 -12.37 53.73 -18.95
CA LEU A 270 -13.45 54.71 -19.08
C LEU A 270 -12.98 56.10 -18.61
N GLN A 271 -12.30 56.19 -17.46
CA GLN A 271 -11.78 57.47 -16.97
C GLN A 271 -10.77 58.10 -17.94
N LEU A 272 -9.86 57.30 -18.50
CA LEU A 272 -8.87 57.79 -19.47
C LEU A 272 -9.53 58.31 -20.75
N ARG A 273 -10.59 57.65 -21.22
CA ARG A 273 -11.37 58.11 -22.39
C ARG A 273 -12.07 59.44 -22.12
N ASP A 274 -12.69 59.57 -20.95
CA ASP A 274 -13.42 60.79 -20.57
C ASP A 274 -12.46 61.97 -20.37
N LEU A 275 -11.29 61.72 -19.75
CA LEU A 275 -10.20 62.69 -19.65
C LEU A 275 -9.64 63.10 -21.02
N ALA A 276 -9.43 62.16 -21.94
CA ALA A 276 -8.97 62.46 -23.29
C ALA A 276 -9.95 63.37 -24.04
N THR A 277 -11.25 63.03 -23.99
CA THR A 277 -12.31 63.84 -24.59
C THR A 277 -12.37 65.25 -23.99
N CYS A 278 -12.22 65.36 -22.66
CA CYS A 278 -12.16 66.66 -21.98
C CYS A 278 -10.93 67.46 -22.41
N ARG A 279 -9.77 66.82 -22.51
CA ARG A 279 -8.52 67.45 -22.94
C ARG A 279 -8.63 68.00 -24.36
N GLU A 280 -9.25 67.24 -25.26
CA GLU A 280 -9.47 67.64 -26.65
C GLU A 280 -10.41 68.85 -26.76
N LYS A 281 -11.50 68.88 -25.98
CA LYS A 281 -12.37 70.06 -25.86
C LYS A 281 -11.62 71.31 -25.38
N ILE A 282 -10.80 71.17 -24.33
CA ILE A 282 -10.00 72.30 -23.81
C ILE A 282 -8.99 72.77 -24.86
N HIS A 283 -8.36 71.85 -25.58
CA HIS A 283 -7.42 72.20 -26.65
C HIS A 283 -8.09 73.02 -27.76
N MET A 284 -9.28 72.62 -28.19
CA MET A 284 -10.06 73.37 -29.18
C MET A 284 -10.45 74.77 -28.68
N LEU A 285 -10.84 74.91 -27.41
CA LEU A 285 -11.16 76.22 -26.81
C LEU A 285 -9.92 77.12 -26.71
N LEU A 286 -8.76 76.56 -26.33
CA LEU A 286 -7.50 77.29 -26.30
C LEU A 286 -7.10 77.81 -27.68
N GLN A 287 -7.17 76.98 -28.72
CA GLN A 287 -6.88 77.41 -30.10
C GLN A 287 -7.77 78.59 -30.54
N ARG A 288 -9.06 78.56 -30.21
CA ARG A 288 -9.98 79.69 -30.51
C ARG A 288 -9.62 80.95 -29.74
N LEU A 289 -9.24 80.83 -28.47
CA LEU A 289 -8.78 81.96 -27.66
C LEU A 289 -7.47 82.54 -28.19
N ASP A 290 -6.49 81.71 -28.54
CA ASP A 290 -5.19 82.13 -29.07
C ASP A 290 -5.36 82.88 -30.40
N LEU A 291 -6.24 82.39 -31.28
CA LEU A 291 -6.59 83.09 -32.52
C LEU A 291 -7.20 84.47 -32.23
N GLY A 292 -8.11 84.54 -31.26
CA GLY A 292 -8.75 85.80 -30.88
C GLY A 292 -7.83 86.81 -30.22
N VAL A 293 -6.91 86.34 -29.36
CA VAL A 293 -5.88 87.17 -28.77
C VAL A 293 -4.95 87.73 -29.85
N SER A 294 -4.49 86.87 -30.77
CA SER A 294 -3.61 87.28 -31.88
C SER A 294 -4.28 88.31 -32.79
N PHE A 295 -5.57 88.10 -33.11
CA PHE A 295 -6.36 89.04 -33.90
C PHE A 295 -6.49 90.41 -33.23
N LEU A 296 -6.81 90.44 -31.93
CA LEU A 296 -6.94 91.68 -31.16
C LEU A 296 -5.61 92.41 -30.97
N GLN A 297 -4.51 91.69 -30.80
CA GLN A 297 -3.16 92.27 -30.73
C GLN A 297 -2.78 92.93 -32.06
N GLY A 298 -3.02 92.26 -33.19
CA GLY A 298 -2.74 92.85 -34.52
C GLY A 298 -3.58 94.10 -34.83
N LEU A 299 -4.82 94.14 -34.34
CA LEU A 299 -5.70 95.32 -34.42
C LEU A 299 -5.19 96.52 -33.61
N GLN A 300 -4.42 96.30 -32.55
CA GLN A 300 -3.82 97.36 -31.75
C GLN A 300 -2.62 98.02 -32.46
N GLU A 301 -2.02 97.33 -33.42
CA GLU A 301 -0.81 97.75 -34.13
C GLU A 301 -1.09 98.40 -35.51
N GLY A 302 -2.33 98.34 -36.02
CA GLY A 302 -2.70 98.85 -37.36
C GLY A 302 -3.93 99.78 -37.39
N ASP A 303 -4.21 100.37 -38.55
CA ASP A 303 -5.37 101.24 -38.77
C ASP A 303 -6.68 100.42 -38.88
N VAL A 304 -7.70 100.78 -38.10
CA VAL A 304 -8.99 100.08 -38.04
C VAL A 304 -9.91 100.50 -39.20
N CYS A 305 -10.36 99.55 -40.03
CA CYS A 305 -11.34 99.78 -41.10
C CYS A 305 -12.70 99.10 -40.84
N LEU A 306 -13.74 99.51 -41.59
CA LEU A 306 -15.12 99.03 -41.39
C LEU A 306 -15.30 97.52 -41.64
N GLU A 307 -14.58 96.96 -42.62
CA GLU A 307 -14.61 95.52 -42.92
C GLU A 307 -14.04 94.68 -41.76
N LEU A 308 -13.01 95.19 -41.07
CA LEU A 308 -12.44 94.56 -39.87
C LEU A 308 -13.41 94.61 -38.68
N LEU A 309 -14.17 95.69 -38.54
CA LEU A 309 -15.19 95.84 -37.49
C LEU A 309 -16.34 94.85 -37.65
N ASP A 310 -16.79 94.60 -38.88
CA ASP A 310 -17.84 93.61 -39.14
C ASP A 310 -17.32 92.18 -38.99
N ALA A 311 -16.08 91.88 -39.40
CA ALA A 311 -15.44 90.59 -39.13
C ALA A 311 -15.28 90.34 -37.61
N PHE A 312 -14.93 91.38 -36.85
CA PHE A 312 -14.84 91.29 -35.39
C PHE A 312 -16.18 91.04 -34.71
N LYS A 313 -17.29 91.60 -35.20
CA LYS A 313 -18.63 91.33 -34.62
C LYS A 313 -19.00 89.85 -34.72
N THR A 314 -18.77 89.23 -35.88
CA THR A 314 -19.02 87.79 -36.09
C THR A 314 -18.10 86.94 -35.22
N PHE A 315 -16.84 87.35 -35.09
CA PHE A 315 -15.89 86.64 -34.24
C PHE A 315 -16.16 86.86 -32.73
N SER A 316 -16.69 88.01 -32.34
CA SER A 316 -17.05 88.32 -30.95
C SER A 316 -18.18 87.41 -30.46
N THR A 317 -19.18 87.13 -31.31
CA THR A 317 -20.25 86.18 -30.95
C THR A 317 -19.71 84.78 -30.72
N GLU A 318 -18.71 84.37 -31.49
CA GLU A 318 -18.01 83.10 -31.33
C GLU A 318 -17.13 83.04 -30.06
N LEU A 319 -16.47 84.14 -29.71
CA LEU A 319 -15.73 84.27 -28.46
C LEU A 319 -16.63 84.27 -27.23
N ASP A 320 -17.85 84.80 -27.33
CA ASP A 320 -18.81 84.80 -26.23
C ASP A 320 -19.28 83.38 -25.88
N GLU A 321 -19.41 82.48 -26.88
CA GLU A 321 -19.63 81.05 -26.62
C GLU A 321 -18.44 80.41 -25.87
N VAL A 322 -17.21 80.78 -26.24
CA VAL A 322 -16.01 80.29 -25.55
C VAL A 322 -15.95 80.82 -24.12
N ARG A 323 -16.21 82.12 -23.90
CA ARG A 323 -16.32 82.72 -22.56
C ARG A 323 -17.39 82.05 -21.72
N HIS A 324 -18.53 81.72 -22.33
CA HIS A 324 -19.59 80.98 -21.64
C HIS A 324 -19.09 79.60 -21.18
N ASN A 325 -18.40 78.85 -22.05
CA ASN A 325 -17.82 77.54 -21.70
C ASN A 325 -16.72 77.61 -20.64
N VAL A 326 -15.90 78.67 -20.68
CA VAL A 326 -14.88 78.94 -19.63
C VAL A 326 -15.55 79.28 -18.30
N SER A 327 -16.67 80.02 -18.32
CA SER A 327 -17.41 80.42 -17.14
C SER A 327 -18.25 79.29 -16.51
N SER A 328 -18.87 78.43 -17.33
CA SER A 328 -19.67 77.29 -16.88
C SER A 328 -18.79 76.15 -16.35
N GLY A 329 -17.60 76.02 -16.93
CA GLY A 329 -16.56 75.07 -16.56
C GLY A 329 -16.88 73.65 -17.00
N THR A 330 -15.83 72.85 -17.22
CA THR A 330 -15.98 71.43 -17.59
C THR A 330 -15.81 70.54 -16.36
N THR A 331 -16.69 69.55 -16.18
CA THR A 331 -16.58 68.56 -15.11
C THR A 331 -16.22 67.19 -15.67
N VAL A 332 -15.27 66.51 -15.01
CA VAL A 332 -14.87 65.13 -15.32
C VAL A 332 -15.05 64.29 -14.07
N ALA A 333 -15.75 63.16 -14.20
CA ALA A 333 -15.87 62.18 -13.14
C ALA A 333 -14.60 61.33 -13.07
N LEU A 334 -14.03 61.21 -11.87
CA LEU A 334 -12.87 60.38 -11.59
C LEU A 334 -13.23 59.38 -10.48
N CYS A 335 -12.61 58.21 -10.53
CA CYS A 335 -12.70 57.15 -9.55
C CYS A 335 -11.33 56.94 -8.91
N ASP A 336 -11.32 56.79 -7.59
CA ASP A 336 -10.21 56.25 -6.82
C ASP A 336 -10.57 54.85 -6.32
N HIS A 337 -9.77 53.85 -6.71
CA HIS A 337 -10.01 52.44 -6.42
C HIS A 337 -9.12 51.98 -5.26
N ARG A 338 -9.73 51.45 -4.20
CA ARG A 338 -9.00 50.83 -3.09
C ARG A 338 -9.52 49.42 -2.82
N PHE A 339 -8.64 48.44 -2.93
CA PHE A 339 -8.93 47.06 -2.55
C PHE A 339 -8.70 46.88 -1.05
N LEU A 340 -9.74 46.42 -0.34
CA LEU A 340 -9.65 46.02 1.06
C LEU A 340 -9.54 44.49 1.10
N ALA A 341 -8.35 43.99 1.40
CA ALA A 341 -8.11 42.56 1.56
C ALA A 341 -9.01 41.99 2.65
N GLY A 342 -9.57 40.81 2.38
CA GLY A 342 -10.29 40.06 3.40
C GLY A 342 -9.33 39.40 4.39
N HIS A 343 -9.89 38.82 5.44
CA HIS A 343 -9.15 38.19 6.51
C HIS A 343 -9.56 36.73 6.58
N ASN A 344 -8.63 35.88 6.98
CA ASN A 344 -8.89 34.47 7.23
C ASN A 344 -8.98 34.26 8.74
N VAL A 345 -10.08 33.67 9.20
CA VAL A 345 -10.30 33.36 10.61
C VAL A 345 -10.50 31.86 10.76
N GLN A 346 -9.72 31.24 11.64
CA GLN A 346 -9.81 29.82 11.93
C GLN A 346 -10.46 29.62 13.30
N TYR A 347 -11.52 28.82 13.33
CA TYR A 347 -12.20 28.37 14.55
C TYR A 347 -12.13 26.85 14.62
N GLY A 348 -11.11 26.34 15.31
CA GLY A 348 -10.82 24.90 15.37
C GLY A 348 -10.54 24.31 13.98
N LYS A 349 -11.43 23.42 13.51
CA LYS A 349 -11.35 22.77 12.19
C LYS A 349 -11.95 23.59 11.05
N TYR A 350 -12.65 24.68 11.35
CA TYR A 350 -13.32 25.51 10.34
C TYR A 350 -12.45 26.72 9.98
N MET A 351 -12.36 27.01 8.69
CA MET A 351 -11.71 28.21 8.17
C MET A 351 -12.77 29.06 7.46
N ALA A 352 -12.99 30.27 7.96
CA ALA A 352 -13.76 31.29 7.27
C ALA A 352 -12.77 32.22 6.55
N ALA A 353 -12.75 32.15 5.22
CA ALA A 353 -11.91 33.00 4.38
C ALA A 353 -12.79 34.00 3.63
N THR A 354 -12.35 35.26 3.63
CA THR A 354 -12.98 36.30 2.81
C THR A 354 -11.93 36.83 1.82
N PHE A 355 -12.28 36.95 0.54
CA PHE A 355 -11.32 37.39 -0.48
C PHE A 355 -10.99 38.89 -0.31
N GLY A 356 -12.00 39.71 -0.10
CA GLY A 356 -11.88 41.17 0.01
C GLY A 356 -12.93 41.88 -0.82
N THR A 357 -12.95 43.21 -0.72
CA THR A 357 -13.92 44.05 -1.44
C THR A 357 -13.22 45.23 -2.11
N LEU A 358 -13.65 45.56 -3.32
CA LEU A 358 -13.22 46.77 -4.01
C LEU A 358 -14.12 47.92 -3.57
N ARG A 359 -13.53 48.99 -3.03
CA ARG A 359 -14.23 50.26 -2.80
C ARG A 359 -13.79 51.27 -3.84
N SER A 360 -14.73 51.77 -4.61
CA SER A 360 -14.52 52.84 -5.58
C SER A 360 -15.13 54.13 -5.04
N ARG A 361 -14.33 55.20 -4.95
CA ARG A 361 -14.81 56.53 -4.57
C ARG A 361 -14.84 57.42 -5.81
N ARG A 362 -16.04 57.84 -6.22
CA ARG A 362 -16.20 58.81 -7.31
C ARG A 362 -16.05 60.24 -6.80
N PHE A 363 -15.32 61.06 -7.53
CA PHE A 363 -15.19 62.49 -7.31
C PHE A 363 -15.21 63.22 -8.64
N PHE A 364 -15.58 64.51 -8.64
CA PHE A 364 -15.67 65.30 -9.87
C PHE A 364 -14.56 66.34 -9.87
N LEU A 365 -13.73 66.32 -10.89
CA LEU A 365 -12.80 67.40 -11.19
C LEU A 365 -13.55 68.47 -11.96
N ARG A 366 -13.66 69.68 -11.41
CA ARG A 366 -14.27 70.83 -12.08
C ARG A 366 -13.19 71.81 -12.53
N LEU A 367 -13.16 72.12 -13.82
CA LEU A 367 -12.22 73.04 -14.45
C LEU A 367 -12.98 74.34 -14.80
N GLY A 368 -12.79 75.41 -14.02
CA GLY A 368 -13.47 76.72 -14.19
C GLY A 368 -13.28 77.66 -12.98
N ASN A 369 -13.82 78.88 -13.05
CA ASN A 369 -13.54 79.99 -12.12
C ASN A 369 -14.32 79.99 -10.78
N ALA A 370 -15.08 78.94 -10.45
CA ALA A 370 -15.80 78.88 -9.17
C ALA A 370 -14.88 78.42 -8.02
N PRO A 371 -14.83 79.10 -6.86
CA PRO A 371 -13.95 78.72 -5.76
C PRO A 371 -14.35 77.36 -5.15
N LEU A 372 -13.33 76.65 -4.63
CA LEU A 372 -13.32 75.33 -3.99
C LEU A 372 -14.16 75.20 -2.70
N SER A 373 -15.12 76.09 -2.45
CA SER A 373 -15.89 76.13 -1.21
C SER A 373 -17.15 75.26 -1.25
N PHE A 374 -17.08 74.02 -1.73
CA PHE A 374 -18.18 73.07 -1.56
C PHE A 374 -17.72 71.66 -1.93
N PHE A 375 -17.07 70.94 -1.00
CA PHE A 375 -17.16 69.47 -0.88
C PHE A 375 -16.37 68.99 0.35
N GLN A 376 -16.61 69.62 1.51
CA GLN A 376 -16.53 68.91 2.78
C GLN A 376 -17.95 68.44 3.11
N ARG A 377 -18.10 67.13 3.34
CA ARG A 377 -19.31 66.40 3.76
C ARG A 377 -20.35 66.13 2.66
N VAL A 378 -20.21 64.98 2.01
CA VAL A 378 -21.36 64.06 1.89
C VAL A 378 -20.99 62.79 2.65
N PHE A 379 -21.01 62.91 3.98
CA PHE A 379 -21.39 61.79 4.81
C PHE A 379 -22.89 61.96 5.03
N ALA A 380 -23.69 61.19 4.29
CA ALA A 380 -24.95 60.75 4.87
C ALA A 380 -24.56 59.83 6.04
N LYS A 381 -24.49 60.39 7.25
CA LYS A 381 -24.70 59.55 8.43
C LYS A 381 -26.09 58.94 8.23
N PRO A 382 -26.27 57.61 8.32
CA PRO A 382 -27.63 57.08 8.44
C PRO A 382 -28.25 57.78 9.66
N SER A 383 -29.54 58.12 9.59
CA SER A 383 -30.25 58.55 10.78
C SER A 383 -29.99 57.52 11.90
N VAL A 384 -29.88 57.98 13.15
CA VAL A 384 -29.55 57.09 14.29
C VAL A 384 -30.47 55.85 14.33
N GLY A 385 -31.72 55.99 13.86
CA GLY A 385 -32.67 54.88 13.68
C GLY A 385 -32.29 53.84 12.61
N GLN A 386 -31.69 54.23 11.48
CA GLN A 386 -31.26 53.28 10.44
C GLN A 386 -30.01 52.49 10.84
N SER A 387 -29.11 53.10 11.63
CA SER A 387 -27.92 52.40 12.15
C SER A 387 -28.30 51.39 13.26
N LEU A 388 -29.29 51.72 14.10
CA LEU A 388 -29.84 50.79 15.09
C LEU A 388 -30.62 49.64 14.44
N MET A 389 -31.44 49.91 13.42
CA MET A 389 -32.15 48.88 12.65
C MET A 389 -31.18 47.89 11.98
N LEU A 390 -30.11 48.40 11.37
CA LEU A 390 -29.08 47.54 10.78
C LEU A 390 -28.33 46.74 11.85
N GLY A 391 -28.03 47.34 13.00
CA GLY A 391 -27.43 46.64 14.15
C GLY A 391 -28.31 45.53 14.72
N LEU A 392 -29.62 45.77 14.84
CA LEU A 392 -30.60 44.79 15.33
C LEU A 392 -30.83 43.66 14.32
N LEU A 393 -30.87 43.96 13.01
CA LEU A 393 -30.95 42.95 11.95
C LEU A 393 -29.67 42.09 11.86
N VAL A 394 -28.49 42.71 12.02
CA VAL A 394 -27.22 41.97 12.09
C VAL A 394 -27.15 41.12 13.35
N ALA A 395 -27.63 41.62 14.50
CA ALA A 395 -27.72 40.82 15.72
C ALA A 395 -28.69 39.65 15.54
N MET A 396 -29.91 39.87 15.04
CA MET A 396 -30.89 38.81 14.76
C MET A 396 -30.34 37.74 13.83
N THR A 397 -29.70 38.13 12.73
CA THR A 397 -29.10 37.19 11.79
C THR A 397 -27.97 36.39 12.43
N PHE A 398 -27.15 37.01 13.29
CA PHE A 398 -26.10 36.30 14.04
C PHE A 398 -26.69 35.31 15.06
N THR A 399 -27.78 35.67 15.74
CA THR A 399 -28.47 34.79 16.71
C THR A 399 -29.14 33.62 15.99
N ILE A 400 -29.77 33.85 14.84
CA ILE A 400 -30.38 32.80 14.00
C ILE A 400 -29.31 31.85 13.45
N VAL A 401 -28.18 32.38 12.97
CA VAL A 401 -27.06 31.55 12.49
C VAL A 401 -26.48 30.71 13.65
N LYS A 402 -26.35 31.28 14.86
CA LYS A 402 -25.96 30.51 16.05
C LYS A 402 -26.99 29.43 16.42
N LEU A 403 -28.29 29.71 16.31
CA LEU A 403 -29.37 28.76 16.56
C LEU A 403 -29.30 27.58 15.58
N VAL A 404 -29.11 27.86 14.28
CA VAL A 404 -28.98 26.83 13.23
C VAL A 404 -27.72 25.98 13.44
N MET A 405 -26.60 26.61 13.80
CA MET A 405 -25.34 25.90 14.08
C MET A 405 -25.40 25.04 15.36
N PHE A 406 -26.13 25.50 16.39
CA PHE A 406 -26.32 24.75 17.64
C PHE A 406 -27.25 23.55 17.44
N CYS A 407 -28.38 23.71 16.75
CA CYS A 407 -29.31 22.62 16.43
C CYS A 407 -28.71 21.53 15.53
N TYR A 408 -27.74 21.87 14.67
CA TYR A 408 -27.03 20.89 13.84
C TYR A 408 -25.95 20.11 14.62
N SER A 409 -25.50 20.62 15.75
CA SER A 409 -24.36 20.05 16.49
C SER A 409 -24.76 19.09 17.62
N SER A 410 -25.98 19.18 18.16
CA SER A 410 -26.50 18.23 19.16
C SER A 410 -28.03 18.25 19.23
N PRO A 411 -28.75 17.17 18.88
CA PRO A 411 -30.21 17.13 18.90
C PRO A 411 -30.84 16.90 20.29
N ALA A 412 -30.06 16.90 21.39
CA ALA A 412 -30.52 16.39 22.69
C ALA A 412 -30.76 17.44 23.80
N ASP A 413 -30.52 18.74 23.58
CA ASP A 413 -30.56 19.73 24.67
C ASP A 413 -31.73 20.71 24.53
N LEU A 414 -32.90 20.29 25.01
CA LEU A 414 -34.18 21.00 24.89
C LEU A 414 -34.16 22.35 25.66
N GLU A 415 -33.47 22.43 26.80
CA GLU A 415 -33.36 23.66 27.60
C GLU A 415 -32.59 24.76 26.87
N GLY A 416 -31.53 24.41 26.13
CA GLY A 416 -30.76 25.37 25.32
C GLY A 416 -31.58 25.98 24.18
N ILE A 417 -32.45 25.18 23.56
CA ILE A 417 -33.36 25.64 22.51
C ILE A 417 -34.44 26.58 23.07
N VAL A 418 -34.98 26.29 24.26
CA VAL A 418 -35.97 27.14 24.93
C VAL A 418 -35.35 28.48 25.38
N ALA A 419 -34.13 28.47 25.94
CA ALA A 419 -33.44 29.70 26.33
C ALA A 419 -33.12 30.60 25.12
N LEU A 420 -32.71 30.01 24.00
CA LEU A 420 -32.40 30.77 22.78
C LEU A 420 -33.64 31.29 22.05
N THR A 421 -34.75 30.53 22.04
CA THR A 421 -36.03 31.02 21.50
C THR A 421 -36.62 32.15 22.35
N PHE A 422 -36.43 32.11 23.66
CA PHE A 422 -36.81 33.20 24.57
C PHE A 422 -35.98 34.49 24.32
N ILE A 423 -34.67 34.37 24.10
CA ILE A 423 -33.82 35.51 23.74
C ILE A 423 -34.22 36.10 22.37
N LEU A 424 -34.53 35.25 21.39
CA LEU A 424 -35.02 35.69 20.08
C LEU A 424 -36.35 36.44 20.23
N TYR A 425 -37.29 35.90 21.01
CA TYR A 425 -38.58 36.54 21.30
C TYR A 425 -38.41 37.91 21.95
N LEU A 426 -37.55 38.03 22.99
CA LEU A 426 -37.26 39.31 23.65
C LEU A 426 -36.65 40.33 22.68
N SER A 427 -35.74 39.90 21.81
CA SER A 427 -35.12 40.79 20.82
C SER A 427 -36.12 41.29 19.77
N VAL A 428 -37.04 40.44 19.31
CA VAL A 428 -38.12 40.83 18.38
C VAL A 428 -39.14 41.72 19.08
N ALA A 429 -39.53 41.41 20.32
CA ALA A 429 -40.45 42.21 21.12
C ALA A 429 -39.89 43.61 21.42
N ALA A 430 -38.58 43.72 21.71
CA ALA A 430 -37.91 45.00 21.88
C ALA A 430 -37.89 45.84 20.59
N CYS A 431 -37.68 45.20 19.43
CA CYS A 431 -37.79 45.87 18.12
C CYS A 431 -39.21 46.41 17.87
N PHE A 432 -40.25 45.63 18.19
CA PHE A 432 -41.64 46.07 18.03
C PHE A 432 -42.04 47.16 19.04
N ALA A 433 -41.55 47.10 20.27
CA ALA A 433 -41.78 48.15 21.28
C ALA A 433 -41.15 49.49 20.86
N TYR A 434 -39.93 49.47 20.30
CA TYR A 434 -39.26 50.66 19.76
C TYR A 434 -39.95 51.23 18.51
N TYR A 435 -40.59 50.39 17.69
CA TYR A 435 -41.34 50.86 16.51
C TYR A 435 -42.69 51.52 16.86
N LYS A 436 -43.23 51.23 18.05
CA LYS A 436 -44.51 51.75 18.53
C LYS A 436 -44.38 53.04 19.34
N SER A 437 -43.18 53.38 19.84
CA SER A 437 -42.83 54.66 20.47
C SER A 437 -42.31 55.65 19.44
#